data_AF-A0A5R8KJ38-F1
#
_entry.id   AF-A0A5R8KJ38-F1
#
_cell.length_a   1.000
_cell.length_b   1.000
_cell.length_c   1.000
_cell.angle_alpha   90.00
_cell.angle_beta   90.00
_cell.angle_gamma   90.00
#
_symmetry.space_group_name_H-M   'P 1'
#
loop_
_entity.id
_entity.type
_entity.pdbx_description
1 polymer ?
#
loop_
_entity_poly.entity_id
_entity_poly.type
_entity_poly.pdbx_seq_one_letter_code
_entity_poly.pdbx_strand_id
1 'polypeptide(L)'
;MAASARIESLSRICMFNRTLIELNKIGNPITGDAANDEGQSTKALREGLIAAATMDRMYTASIPWKVLSSKVGVGVLTEGWNLAGVEEDTQEIRTFVVDVFFDSTFVSPPVVQLGLTGFDIDDRDSSRLTLTAENITQSGFQVLVTTWAGTRVYAAEFNWLAIGA
;
A
#
# COMPACT_ATOMS: atom_id res chain seq x y z
N MET A 1 -32.17 -27.56 9.86
CA MET A 1 -32.44 -27.23 8.44
C MET A 1 -31.60 -26.00 8.12
N ALA A 2 -30.82 -26.09 7.04
CA ALA A 2 -29.85 -25.10 6.50
C ALA A 2 -28.52 -24.91 7.26
N ALA A 3 -27.46 -25.41 6.62
CA ALA A 3 -26.05 -25.16 6.88
C ALA A 3 -25.60 -23.89 6.11
N SER A 4 -24.56 -23.21 6.56
CA SER A 4 -23.77 -22.31 5.70
C SER A 4 -22.30 -22.32 6.11
N ALA A 5 -21.45 -22.39 5.10
CA ALA A 5 -20.09 -22.89 5.12
C ALA A 5 -19.03 -21.82 5.33
N ARG A 6 -17.90 -22.29 5.86
CA ARG A 6 -16.60 -21.64 6.06
C ARG A 6 -15.88 -21.55 4.70
N ILE A 7 -15.35 -20.37 4.34
CA ILE A 7 -14.49 -20.20 3.15
C ILE A 7 -13.15 -19.62 3.62
N GLU A 8 -12.10 -20.44 3.56
CA GLU A 8 -10.70 -20.04 3.64
C GLU A 8 -10.22 -19.76 2.21
N SER A 9 -9.71 -18.55 1.95
CA SER A 9 -9.21 -18.12 0.64
C SER A 9 -7.70 -18.34 0.54
N LEU A 10 -7.29 -19.36 -0.21
CA LEU A 10 -5.93 -19.55 -0.70
C LEU A 10 -5.77 -18.78 -2.02
N SER A 11 -4.81 -17.85 -2.08
CA SER A 11 -4.32 -17.31 -3.35
C SER A 11 -2.84 -17.60 -3.50
N ARG A 12 -2.52 -18.40 -4.52
CA ARG A 12 -1.17 -18.61 -5.03
C ARG A 12 -1.21 -18.51 -6.57
N ILE A 13 -0.29 -17.70 -7.08
CA ILE A 13 0.51 -17.86 -8.32
C ILE A 13 -0.09 -17.40 -9.65
N CYS A 14 0.53 -16.36 -10.23
CA CYS A 14 1.23 -16.25 -11.54
C CYS A 14 1.34 -14.74 -11.90
N MET A 15 2.43 -14.16 -12.43
CA MET A 15 3.27 -14.59 -13.55
C MET A 15 4.70 -14.03 -13.40
N PHE A 16 5.67 -14.86 -13.74
CA PHE A 16 7.06 -14.47 -14.00
C PHE A 16 7.21 -14.40 -15.53
N ASN A 17 7.60 -13.24 -16.06
CA ASN A 17 7.79 -13.05 -17.51
C ASN A 17 9.24 -12.65 -17.78
N ARG A 18 9.99 -13.52 -18.47
CA ARG A 18 11.10 -13.10 -19.36
C ARG A 18 11.60 -14.27 -20.23
N THR A 19 11.20 -14.20 -21.49
CA THR A 19 11.96 -14.42 -22.73
C THR A 19 13.10 -15.45 -22.73
N LEU A 20 12.89 -16.59 -23.40
CA LEU A 20 13.94 -17.48 -23.90
C LEU A 20 14.10 -17.31 -25.42
N ILE A 21 15.33 -17.04 -25.85
CA ILE A 21 15.75 -16.98 -27.25
C ILE A 21 16.06 -18.41 -27.72
N GLU A 22 15.48 -18.82 -28.86
CA GLU A 22 15.82 -20.05 -29.56
C GLU A 22 17.24 -20.00 -30.14
N LEU A 23 18.00 -21.10 -30.01
CA LEU A 23 19.06 -21.43 -30.96
C LEU A 23 18.91 -22.87 -31.43
N ASN A 24 18.74 -22.95 -32.75
CA ASN A 24 18.38 -24.08 -33.57
C ASN A 24 19.56 -25.05 -33.78
N LYS A 25 19.21 -26.32 -34.01
CA LYS A 25 20.10 -27.44 -34.34
C LYS A 25 20.63 -27.33 -35.78
N ILE A 26 21.89 -27.70 -36.01
CA ILE A 26 22.39 -28.11 -37.34
C ILE A 26 23.30 -29.35 -37.20
N GLY A 27 22.91 -30.45 -37.87
CA GLY A 27 23.76 -31.32 -38.70
C GLY A 27 24.80 -32.27 -38.07
N ASN A 28 24.65 -33.57 -38.34
CA ASN A 28 25.48 -34.75 -37.97
C ASN A 28 26.59 -35.07 -39.03
N PRO A 29 27.29 -36.23 -38.97
CA PRO A 29 28.41 -36.68 -38.11
C PRO A 29 29.78 -36.68 -38.84
N ILE A 30 30.89 -36.64 -38.08
CA ILE A 30 32.19 -37.11 -38.56
C ILE A 30 32.89 -37.91 -37.46
N THR A 31 33.28 -39.12 -37.83
CA THR A 31 34.01 -40.12 -37.05
C THR A 31 35.39 -39.59 -36.63
N GLY A 32 35.74 -39.73 -35.36
CA GLY A 32 37.11 -39.51 -34.89
C GLY A 32 37.21 -39.40 -33.37
N ASP A 33 38.06 -40.26 -32.80
CA ASP A 33 38.44 -40.34 -31.39
C ASP A 33 38.55 -38.99 -30.66
N ALA A 34 37.96 -38.92 -29.46
CA ALA A 34 38.67 -38.62 -28.22
C ALA A 34 37.65 -38.40 -27.09
N ALA A 35 37.71 -39.29 -26.10
CA ALA A 35 37.13 -39.05 -24.78
C ALA A 35 37.76 -37.79 -24.14
N ASN A 36 36.94 -37.10 -23.33
CA ASN A 36 37.25 -35.99 -22.40
C ASN A 36 36.89 -34.58 -22.88
N ASP A 37 35.60 -34.20 -22.80
CA ASP A 37 35.23 -32.79 -22.58
C ASP A 37 33.84 -32.53 -21.95
N GLU A 38 33.05 -33.56 -21.60
CA GLU A 38 31.68 -33.34 -21.08
C GLU A 38 31.62 -32.80 -19.63
N GLY A 39 32.74 -32.83 -18.90
CA GLY A 39 32.83 -32.38 -17.50
C GLY A 39 33.04 -30.87 -17.32
N GLN A 40 33.49 -30.15 -18.36
CA GLN A 40 33.84 -28.73 -18.25
C GLN A 40 32.61 -27.83 -18.40
N SER A 41 31.71 -28.17 -19.33
CA SER A 41 30.52 -27.35 -19.69
C SER A 41 29.45 -27.34 -18.59
N THR A 42 29.16 -28.50 -17.99
CA THR A 42 28.19 -28.60 -16.89
C THR A 42 28.70 -27.98 -15.58
N LYS A 43 30.02 -27.98 -15.38
CA LYS A 43 30.67 -27.30 -14.24
C LYS A 43 30.61 -25.78 -14.40
N ALA A 44 30.94 -25.24 -15.56
CA ALA A 44 30.84 -23.80 -15.84
C ALA A 44 29.40 -23.27 -15.74
N LEU A 45 28.40 -24.05 -16.19
CA LEU A 45 26.98 -23.70 -16.05
C LEU A 45 26.52 -23.75 -14.58
N ARG A 46 26.98 -24.72 -13.80
CA ARG A 46 26.69 -24.81 -12.35
C ARG A 46 27.37 -23.70 -11.56
N GLU A 47 28.62 -23.38 -11.87
CA GLU A 47 29.36 -22.28 -11.25
C GLU A 47 28.73 -20.93 -11.60
N GLY A 48 28.31 -20.73 -12.86
CA GLY A 48 27.56 -19.55 -13.29
C GLY A 48 26.19 -19.43 -12.62
N LEU A 49 25.46 -20.55 -12.45
CA LEU A 49 24.17 -20.57 -11.76
C LEU A 49 24.32 -20.30 -10.25
N ILE A 50 25.36 -20.86 -9.61
CA ILE A 50 25.68 -20.58 -8.21
C ILE A 50 26.12 -19.11 -8.06
N ALA A 51 26.94 -18.58 -8.97
CA ALA A 51 27.35 -17.17 -8.97
C ALA A 51 26.15 -16.22 -9.17
N ALA A 52 25.26 -16.50 -10.12
CA ALA A 52 24.04 -15.73 -10.33
C ALA A 52 23.09 -15.82 -9.13
N ALA A 53 22.87 -17.00 -8.56
CA ALA A 53 22.08 -17.18 -7.35
C ALA A 53 22.73 -16.53 -6.10
N THR A 54 24.06 -16.44 -6.06
CA THR A 54 24.81 -15.77 -4.98
C THR A 54 24.75 -14.25 -5.13
N MET A 55 24.78 -13.73 -6.35
CA MET A 55 24.60 -12.30 -6.66
C MET A 55 23.16 -11.84 -6.39
N ASP A 56 22.15 -12.64 -6.73
CA ASP A 56 20.74 -12.38 -6.40
C ASP A 56 20.50 -12.37 -4.87
N ARG A 57 21.27 -13.20 -4.13
CA ARG A 57 21.29 -13.20 -2.66
C ARG A 57 22.05 -12.03 -2.03
N MET A 58 22.99 -11.41 -2.74
CA MET A 58 23.82 -10.31 -2.22
C MET A 58 23.25 -8.92 -2.54
N TYR A 59 22.42 -8.80 -3.58
CA TYR A 59 21.76 -7.54 -3.96
C TYR A 59 20.23 -7.64 -3.84
N THR A 60 19.72 -8.01 -2.66
CA THR A 60 18.42 -7.46 -2.27
C THR A 60 18.66 -5.97 -2.03
N ALA A 61 18.41 -5.14 -3.05
CA ALA A 61 18.43 -3.70 -2.89
C ALA A 61 17.45 -3.37 -1.75
N SER A 62 17.99 -2.99 -0.60
CA SER A 62 17.22 -2.51 0.52
C SER A 62 16.61 -1.19 0.09
N ILE A 63 15.36 -1.22 -0.38
CA ILE A 63 14.62 0.01 -0.62
C ILE A 63 14.54 0.70 0.75
N PRO A 64 15.16 1.88 0.93
CA PRO A 64 15.22 2.52 2.23
C PRO A 64 13.80 2.92 2.63
N TRP A 65 13.41 2.64 3.87
CA TRP A 65 12.11 3.03 4.38
C TRP A 65 11.97 4.56 4.37
N LYS A 66 10.86 5.02 3.80
CA LYS A 66 10.43 6.40 3.73
C LYS A 66 9.38 6.65 4.80
N VAL A 67 9.49 7.79 5.47
CA VAL A 67 8.52 8.27 6.45
C VAL A 67 8.14 9.69 6.08
N LEU A 68 6.83 9.94 5.95
CA LEU A 68 6.27 11.27 5.73
C LEU A 68 5.26 11.58 6.84
N SER A 69 5.17 12.83 7.25
CA SER A 69 4.16 13.27 8.23
C SER A 69 3.82 14.73 8.03
N SER A 70 2.59 15.11 8.43
CA SER A 70 2.17 16.50 8.50
C SER A 70 0.99 16.66 9.48
N LYS A 71 0.59 17.91 9.72
CA LYS A 71 -0.59 18.29 10.49
C LYS A 71 -1.60 18.98 9.56
N VAL A 72 -2.87 18.69 9.77
CA VAL A 72 -3.99 19.30 9.05
C VAL A 72 -5.00 19.86 10.05
N GLY A 73 -5.48 21.07 9.79
CA GLY A 73 -6.60 21.68 10.51
C GLY A 73 -7.72 22.02 9.54
N VAL A 74 -8.94 21.65 9.90
CA VAL A 74 -10.17 21.91 9.12
C VAL A 74 -11.26 22.42 10.05
N GLY A 75 -12.19 23.22 9.54
CA GLY A 75 -13.29 23.73 10.35
C GLY A 75 -14.22 24.64 9.55
N VAL A 76 -14.99 25.48 10.25
CA VAL A 76 -16.00 26.39 9.66
C VAL A 76 -15.46 27.35 8.59
N LEU A 77 -14.14 27.60 8.55
CA LEU A 77 -13.50 28.43 7.54
C LEU A 77 -13.02 27.63 6.32
N THR A 78 -13.07 26.30 6.38
CA THR A 78 -12.74 25.41 5.27
C THR A 78 -13.94 25.32 4.32
N GLU A 79 -13.69 25.46 3.03
CA GLU A 79 -14.73 25.32 2.01
C GLU A 79 -15.39 23.94 2.08
N GLY A 80 -16.73 23.91 1.98
CA GLY A 80 -17.51 22.67 2.03
C GLY A 80 -17.71 22.09 3.43
N TRP A 81 -17.30 22.79 4.50
CA TRP A 81 -17.49 22.29 5.87
C TRP A 81 -18.97 22.13 6.22
N ASN A 82 -19.37 20.90 6.56
CA ASN A 82 -20.76 20.50 6.83
C ASN A 82 -20.98 19.95 8.25
N LEU A 83 -19.95 19.90 9.11
CA LEU A 83 -20.06 19.24 10.42
C LEU A 83 -20.56 20.16 11.56
N ALA A 84 -20.69 21.46 11.31
CA ALA A 84 -21.13 22.44 12.31
C ALA A 84 -22.67 22.53 12.44
N GLY A 85 -23.41 22.20 11.39
CA GLY A 85 -24.87 22.20 11.39
C GLY A 85 -25.44 20.86 11.85
N VAL A 86 -26.64 20.86 12.45
CA VAL A 86 -27.40 19.64 12.73
C VAL A 86 -28.58 19.64 11.77
N GLU A 87 -28.68 18.59 10.96
CA GLU A 87 -29.84 18.36 10.10
C GLU A 87 -31.05 17.95 10.96
N GLU A 88 -32.26 18.17 10.45
CA GLU A 88 -33.50 17.88 11.21
C GLU A 88 -33.59 16.41 11.63
N ASP A 89 -32.95 15.50 10.89
CA ASP A 89 -32.76 14.11 11.29
C ASP A 89 -31.47 13.92 12.11
N THR A 90 -31.65 13.81 13.43
CA THR A 90 -30.58 13.53 14.38
C THR A 90 -29.97 12.12 14.26
N GLN A 91 -30.25 11.35 13.21
CA GLN A 91 -29.57 10.07 12.95
C GLN A 91 -28.57 10.12 11.80
N GLU A 92 -28.46 11.23 11.09
CA GLU A 92 -27.59 11.30 9.91
C GLU A 92 -26.10 11.37 10.27
N ILE A 93 -25.31 10.55 9.57
CA ILE A 93 -23.86 10.55 9.64
C ILE A 93 -23.36 11.64 8.71
N ARG A 94 -22.65 12.62 9.26
CA ARG A 94 -22.05 13.72 8.50
C ARG A 94 -20.56 13.45 8.36
N THR A 95 -20.08 13.50 7.13
CA THR A 95 -18.68 13.24 6.78
C THR A 95 -18.14 14.41 5.97
N PHE A 96 -16.95 14.87 6.34
CA PHE A 96 -16.13 15.80 5.57
C PHE A 96 -14.87 15.08 5.10
N VAL A 97 -14.58 15.16 3.80
CA VAL A 97 -13.43 14.46 3.20
C VAL A 97 -12.28 15.44 2.99
N VAL A 98 -11.10 15.05 3.43
CA VAL A 98 -9.86 15.79 3.22
C VAL A 98 -8.93 14.96 2.33
N ASP A 99 -8.61 15.47 1.15
CA ASP A 99 -7.57 14.88 0.30
C ASP A 99 -6.18 15.30 0.81
N VAL A 100 -5.31 14.32 1.02
CA VAL A 100 -3.91 14.52 1.43
C VAL A 100 -2.99 13.98 0.35
N PHE A 101 -2.11 14.83 -0.15
CA PHE A 101 -1.08 14.48 -1.12
C PHE A 101 0.28 14.36 -0.42
N PHE A 102 1.03 13.33 -0.75
CA PHE A 102 2.39 13.16 -0.27
C PHE A 102 3.37 14.03 -1.06
N ASP A 103 4.33 14.66 -0.37
CA ASP A 103 5.41 15.44 -1.00
C ASP A 103 6.29 14.59 -1.94
N SER A 104 6.29 13.27 -1.77
CA SER A 104 6.91 12.33 -2.71
C SER A 104 6.15 11.00 -2.74
N THR A 105 6.06 10.38 -3.90
CA THR A 105 5.38 9.09 -4.07
C THR A 105 6.14 7.96 -3.40
N PHE A 106 5.41 6.99 -2.86
CA PHE A 106 5.94 5.70 -2.40
C PHE A 106 6.00 4.69 -3.55
N VAL A 107 6.79 3.63 -3.40
CA VAL A 107 6.88 2.50 -4.34
C VAL A 107 5.61 1.63 -4.28
N SER A 108 5.00 1.52 -3.10
CA SER A 108 3.71 0.86 -2.87
C SER A 108 2.86 1.70 -1.91
N PRO A 109 1.53 1.54 -1.88
CA PRO A 109 0.69 2.22 -0.89
C PRO A 109 1.25 2.05 0.53
N PRO A 110 1.56 3.15 1.25
CA PRO A 110 2.17 3.07 2.57
C PRO A 110 1.14 2.69 3.64
N VAL A 111 1.62 2.35 4.84
CA VAL A 111 0.75 2.30 6.02
C VAL A 111 0.59 3.73 6.55
N VAL A 112 -0.65 4.16 6.77
CA VAL A 112 -0.98 5.48 7.28
C VAL A 112 -1.61 5.38 8.67
N GLN A 113 -1.08 6.15 9.62
CA GLN A 113 -1.67 6.34 10.94
C GLN A 113 -2.14 7.78 11.08
N LEU A 114 -3.35 7.95 11.63
CA LEU A 114 -3.91 9.25 12.00
C LEU A 114 -3.85 9.45 13.51
N GLY A 115 -3.70 10.70 13.94
CA GLY A 115 -3.84 11.09 15.34
C GLY A 115 -4.65 12.37 15.46
N LEU A 116 -5.76 12.32 16.20
CA LEU A 116 -6.52 13.53 16.55
C LEU A 116 -5.69 14.37 17.53
N THR A 117 -5.41 15.61 17.17
CA THR A 117 -4.54 16.53 17.95
C THR A 117 -5.30 17.70 18.56
N GLY A 118 -6.48 18.04 18.04
CA GLY A 118 -7.34 19.11 18.56
C GLY A 118 -8.75 19.02 17.97
N PHE A 119 -9.73 19.54 18.69
CA PHE A 119 -11.11 19.66 18.21
C PHE A 119 -11.82 20.81 18.92
N ASP A 120 -12.75 21.45 18.22
CA ASP A 120 -13.69 22.42 18.75
C ASP A 120 -15.10 21.86 18.49
N ILE A 121 -15.76 21.41 19.56
CA ILE A 121 -17.04 20.71 19.54
C ILE A 121 -17.95 21.38 20.57
N ASP A 122 -19.20 21.60 20.18
CA ASP A 122 -20.25 22.13 21.04
C ASP A 122 -20.51 21.22 22.27
N ASP A 123 -20.74 21.82 23.43
CA ASP A 123 -20.85 21.12 24.71
C ASP A 123 -22.28 20.70 25.09
N ARG A 124 -23.28 21.08 24.29
CA ARG A 124 -24.71 20.76 24.55
C ARG A 124 -25.05 19.30 24.29
N ASP A 125 -24.31 18.65 23.40
CA ASP A 125 -24.52 17.28 22.94
C ASP A 125 -23.27 16.43 23.23
N SER A 126 -23.41 15.09 23.26
CA SER A 126 -22.23 14.24 23.49
C SER A 126 -21.24 14.36 22.31
N SER A 127 -19.97 14.57 22.61
CA SER A 127 -18.93 14.71 21.60
C SER A 127 -18.66 13.37 20.90
N ARG A 128 -18.85 13.35 19.58
CA ARG A 128 -18.61 12.18 18.73
C ARG A 128 -17.86 12.61 17.48
N LEU A 129 -16.62 12.15 17.34
CA LEU A 129 -15.76 12.47 16.21
C LEU A 129 -14.94 11.25 15.87
N THR A 130 -14.81 10.93 14.59
CA THR A 130 -13.98 9.83 14.10
C THR A 130 -13.15 10.31 12.93
N LEU A 131 -11.91 9.86 12.88
CA LEU A 131 -11.01 10.05 11.75
C LEU A 131 -10.75 8.69 11.11
N THR A 132 -10.89 8.58 9.80
CA THR A 132 -10.61 7.34 9.06
C THR A 132 -9.76 7.65 7.84
N ALA A 133 -8.65 6.93 7.68
CA ALA A 133 -7.85 6.98 6.47
C ALA A 133 -8.42 6.00 5.45
N GLU A 134 -8.81 6.50 4.28
CA GLU A 134 -9.40 5.74 3.18
C GLU A 134 -8.61 5.99 1.89
N ASN A 135 -8.83 5.15 0.89
CA ASN A 135 -8.29 5.34 -0.46
C ASN A 135 -6.77 5.59 -0.48
N ILE A 136 -6.01 4.83 0.32
CA ILE A 136 -4.56 4.99 0.43
C ILE A 136 -3.89 4.53 -0.87
N THR A 137 -3.16 5.44 -1.52
CA THR A 137 -2.39 5.20 -2.75
C THR A 137 -0.91 5.53 -2.55
N GLN A 138 -0.10 5.34 -3.58
CA GLN A 138 1.31 5.73 -3.56
C GLN A 138 1.54 7.25 -3.46
N SER A 139 0.58 8.07 -3.90
CA SER A 139 0.71 9.53 -4.00
C SER A 139 -0.08 10.30 -2.93
N GLY A 140 -0.98 9.65 -2.22
CA GLY A 140 -1.83 10.31 -1.24
C GLY A 140 -2.92 9.39 -0.70
N PHE A 141 -3.81 9.96 0.09
CA PHE A 141 -4.93 9.27 0.73
C PHE A 141 -6.02 10.27 1.11
N GLN A 142 -7.17 9.77 1.54
CA GLN A 142 -8.27 10.58 2.05
C GLN A 142 -8.43 10.41 3.55
N VAL A 143 -8.75 11.50 4.24
CA VAL A 143 -9.19 11.48 5.64
C VAL A 143 -10.67 11.82 5.70
N LEU A 144 -11.46 10.89 6.20
CA LEU A 144 -12.87 11.10 6.53
C LEU A 144 -12.94 11.61 7.96
N VAL A 145 -13.41 12.85 8.12
CA VAL A 145 -13.78 13.44 9.40
C VAL A 145 -15.28 13.23 9.57
N THR A 146 -15.65 12.32 10.47
CA THR A 146 -17.02 11.85 10.60
C THR A 146 -17.59 12.18 11.97
N THR A 147 -18.83 12.67 11.98
CA THR A 147 -19.63 12.88 13.18
C THR A 147 -21.06 12.41 12.95
N TRP A 148 -21.85 12.31 14.00
CA TRP A 148 -23.25 11.88 13.92
C TRP A 148 -24.05 12.41 15.10
N ALA A 149 -25.36 12.21 15.02
CA ALA A 149 -26.33 12.71 15.97
C ALA A 149 -26.31 14.24 16.10
N GLY A 150 -26.64 14.77 17.29
CA GLY A 150 -26.66 16.20 17.57
C GLY A 150 -25.28 16.89 17.63
N THR A 151 -24.17 16.15 17.45
CA THR A 151 -22.83 16.69 17.62
C THR A 151 -22.53 17.81 16.62
N ARG A 152 -22.06 18.96 17.09
CA ARG A 152 -21.62 20.07 16.21
C ARG A 152 -20.12 20.23 16.32
N VAL A 153 -19.43 20.06 15.21
CA VAL A 153 -17.97 20.18 15.13
C VAL A 153 -17.64 21.47 14.39
N TYR A 154 -17.05 22.43 15.10
CA TYR A 154 -16.63 23.71 14.53
C TYR A 154 -15.24 23.62 13.91
N ALA A 155 -14.36 22.81 14.48
CA ALA A 155 -13.04 22.53 13.94
C ALA A 155 -12.51 21.17 14.40
N ALA A 156 -11.61 20.59 13.60
CA ALA A 156 -10.84 19.41 13.94
C ALA A 156 -9.40 19.57 13.42
N GLU A 157 -8.44 19.13 14.22
CA GLU A 157 -7.03 19.10 13.86
C GLU A 157 -6.47 17.70 14.07
N PHE A 158 -5.73 17.21 13.10
CA PHE A 158 -5.10 15.90 13.18
C PHE A 158 -3.71 15.91 12.57
N ASN A 159 -2.87 14.97 13.02
CA ASN A 159 -1.64 14.63 12.34
C ASN A 159 -1.81 13.31 11.59
N TRP A 160 -0.92 13.09 10.63
CA TRP A 160 -0.78 11.82 9.95
C TRP A 160 0.68 11.42 9.84
N LEU A 161 0.92 10.11 9.82
CA LEU A 161 2.23 9.50 9.65
C LEU A 161 2.08 8.39 8.61
N ALA A 162 2.81 8.49 7.50
CA ALA A 162 2.89 7.49 6.45
C ALA A 162 4.26 6.82 6.46
N ILE A 163 4.29 5.49 6.53
CA ILE A 163 5.51 4.68 6.56
C ILE A 163 5.43 3.66 5.43
N GLY A 164 6.45 3.63 4.57
CA GLY A 164 6.51 2.73 3.42
C GLY A 164 7.88 2.69 2.77
N ALA A 165 7.97 2.07 1.60
CA ALA A 165 9.17 2.02 0.77
C ALA A 165 8.96 2.88 -0.49
#